data_AF-A0A0N1JWJ8-F1
#
_entry.id   AF-A0A0N1JWJ8-F1
#
_cell.length_a   1.000
_cell.length_b   1.000
_cell.length_c   1.000
_cell.angle_alpha   90.00
_cell.angle_beta   90.00
_cell.angle_gamma   90.00
#
_symmetry.space_group_name_H-M   'P 1'
#
loop_
_entity.id
_entity.type
_entity.pdbx_description
1 polymer ?
#
loop_
_entity_poly.entity_id
_entity_poly.type
_entity_poly.pdbx_seq_one_letter_code
_entity_poly.pdbx_strand_id
1 'polypeptide(L)'
;MTNSSNDDRVGRRGGAARTSPYTAYAAMALEGRGWRQMFPALPTEKGARHGLAEIFRGHAVRNPAWGDRYLQVADDIQSEAADQVILGGGVYRIVRIEQTVVMTEYGPESPKPTDREFPAELDDRRRRAEG
;
A
#
# COMPACT_ATOMS: atom_id res chain seq x y z
N MET A 1 -1.97 2.40 -65.17
CA MET A 1 -2.56 3.10 -64.01
C MET A 1 -2.99 2.05 -63.02
N THR A 2 -2.31 2.04 -61.88
CA THR A 2 -2.41 1.16 -60.72
C THR A 2 -3.71 1.39 -59.96
N ASN A 3 -4.27 0.33 -59.37
CA ASN A 3 -4.81 0.39 -58.01
C ASN A 3 -5.02 -1.02 -57.46
N SER A 4 -3.98 -1.52 -56.77
CA SER A 4 -4.16 -2.54 -55.74
C SER A 4 -4.59 -1.83 -54.47
N SER A 5 -5.79 -2.15 -54.00
CA SER A 5 -6.32 -1.73 -52.71
C SER A 5 -5.47 -2.37 -51.60
N ASN A 6 -4.77 -1.53 -50.83
CA ASN A 6 -4.03 -1.97 -49.66
C ASN A 6 -4.95 -1.82 -48.45
N ASP A 7 -5.32 -2.97 -47.88
CA ASP A 7 -6.05 -3.15 -46.63
C ASP A 7 -5.16 -2.66 -45.47
N ASP A 8 -5.32 -1.39 -45.08
CA ASP A 8 -4.64 -0.78 -43.93
C ASP A 8 -5.26 -1.30 -42.62
N ARG A 9 -4.87 -2.53 -42.23
CA ARG A 9 -5.00 -2.98 -40.85
C ARG A 9 -3.97 -2.25 -40.00
N VAL A 10 -4.37 -1.09 -39.48
CA VAL A 10 -3.66 -0.41 -38.40
C VAL A 10 -3.68 -1.32 -37.17
N GLY A 11 -2.64 -2.14 -37.04
CA GLY A 11 -2.36 -2.89 -35.84
C GLY A 11 -2.17 -1.92 -34.69
N ARG A 12 -3.16 -1.82 -33.82
CA ARG A 12 -3.08 -1.18 -32.50
C ARG A 12 -2.00 -1.92 -31.71
N ARG A 13 -0.75 -1.48 -31.82
CA ARG A 13 0.32 -1.92 -30.91
C ARG A 13 -0.04 -1.35 -29.54
N GLY A 14 -0.66 -2.17 -28.70
CA GLY A 14 -0.90 -1.82 -27.29
C GLY A 14 0.44 -1.44 -26.68
N GLY A 15 0.57 -0.19 -26.24
CA GLY A 15 1.76 0.27 -25.54
C GLY A 15 1.98 -0.63 -24.32
N ALA A 16 3.13 -1.31 -24.27
CA ALA A 16 3.48 -2.12 -23.12
C ALA A 16 3.49 -1.22 -21.89
N ALA A 17 2.70 -1.58 -20.87
CA ALA A 17 2.68 -0.85 -19.62
C ALA A 17 4.09 -0.80 -19.04
N ARG A 18 4.57 0.40 -18.72
CA ARG A 18 5.89 0.59 -18.11
C ARG A 18 5.74 0.55 -16.60
N THR A 19 6.47 -0.33 -15.93
CA THR A 19 6.48 -0.46 -14.47
C THR A 19 7.68 0.26 -13.85
N SER A 20 7.47 1.00 -12.77
CA SER A 20 8.54 1.62 -11.97
C SER A 20 8.58 0.97 -10.58
N PRO A 21 9.50 0.04 -10.29
CA PRO A 21 9.59 -0.58 -8.98
C PRO A 21 10.32 0.34 -8.00
N TYR A 22 9.82 0.42 -6.76
CA TYR A 22 10.58 0.97 -5.64
C TYR A 22 10.41 0.10 -4.40
N THR A 23 11.50 -0.03 -3.66
CA THR A 23 11.54 -0.78 -2.39
C THR A 23 10.82 0.02 -1.32
N ALA A 24 9.92 -0.63 -0.60
CA ALA A 24 9.26 -0.08 0.58
C ALA A 24 9.21 -1.13 1.69
N TYR A 25 8.74 -0.70 2.86
CA TYR A 25 8.69 -1.51 4.08
C TYR A 25 7.34 -1.37 4.76
N ALA A 26 6.83 -2.45 5.34
CA ALA A 26 5.59 -2.44 6.12
C ALA A 26 5.66 -3.44 7.27
N ALA A 27 4.73 -3.33 8.21
CA ALA A 27 4.48 -4.41 9.17
C ALA A 27 3.35 -5.32 8.69
N MET A 28 3.54 -6.62 8.88
CA MET A 28 2.56 -7.66 8.65
C MET A 28 2.19 -8.32 9.97
N ALA A 29 0.90 -8.57 10.21
CA ALA A 29 0.44 -9.41 11.30
C ALA A 29 0.00 -10.78 10.77
N LEU A 30 0.34 -11.85 11.47
CA LEU A 30 -0.16 -13.18 11.17
C LEU A 30 -1.64 -13.28 11.59
N GLU A 31 -2.51 -13.61 10.63
CA GLU A 31 -3.94 -13.79 10.85
C GLU A 31 -4.45 -15.06 10.16
N GLY A 32 -5.03 -15.97 10.95
CA GLY A 32 -5.45 -17.28 10.46
C GLY A 32 -4.29 -18.04 9.84
N ARG A 33 -4.33 -18.24 8.51
CA ARG A 33 -3.25 -18.90 7.74
C ARG A 33 -2.41 -17.94 6.89
N GLY A 34 -2.64 -16.62 7.00
CA GLY A 34 -2.02 -15.62 6.13
C GLY A 34 -1.44 -14.43 6.89
N TRP A 35 -0.85 -13.50 6.13
CA TRP A 35 -0.28 -12.26 6.66
C TRP A 35 -1.11 -11.08 6.18
N ARG A 36 -1.51 -10.19 7.10
CA ARG A 36 -2.26 -8.96 6.78
C ARG A 36 -1.40 -7.72 6.98
N GLN A 37 -1.47 -6.79 6.02
CA GLN A 37 -0.80 -5.50 6.11
C GLN A 37 -1.43 -4.61 7.17
N MET A 38 -0.59 -4.03 8.01
CA MET A 38 -1.03 -3.22 9.14
C MET A 38 -1.17 -1.73 8.78
N PHE A 39 -0.33 -1.23 7.87
CA PHE A 39 -0.33 0.17 7.44
C PHE A 39 0.27 0.32 6.02
N PRO A 40 0.02 1.43 5.30
CA PRO A 40 0.60 1.69 3.99
C PRO A 40 2.12 1.58 3.99
N ALA A 41 2.69 1.08 2.90
CA ALA A 41 4.14 0.90 2.81
C ALA A 41 4.91 2.22 2.93
N LEU A 42 6.01 2.17 3.68
CA LEU A 42 6.85 3.32 3.97
C LEU A 42 8.21 3.18 3.26
N PRO A 43 8.84 4.30 2.86
CA PRO A 43 10.08 4.26 2.08
C PRO A 43 11.29 3.76 2.87
N THR A 44 11.20 3.64 4.20
CA THR A 44 12.31 3.22 5.05
C THR A 44 11.86 2.18 6.06
N GLU A 45 12.76 1.24 6.36
CA GLU A 45 12.56 0.25 7.41
C GLU A 45 12.35 0.90 8.78
N LYS A 46 13.13 1.96 9.08
CA LYS A 46 12.96 2.78 10.30
C LYS A 46 11.54 3.36 10.40
N GLY A 47 10.99 3.84 9.30
CA GLY A 47 9.62 4.32 9.24
C GLY A 47 8.62 3.21 9.55
N ALA A 48 8.81 2.01 9.00
CA ALA A 48 7.95 0.86 9.29
C ALA A 48 8.03 0.40 10.76
N ARG A 49 9.23 0.39 11.35
CA ARG A 49 9.42 0.12 12.79
C ARG A 49 8.68 1.13 13.66
N HIS A 50 8.78 2.42 13.32
CA HIS A 50 8.05 3.47 14.01
C HIS A 50 6.52 3.30 13.87
N GLY A 51 6.02 3.00 12.66
CA GLY A 51 4.60 2.72 12.44
C GLY A 51 4.07 1.54 13.25
N LEU A 52 4.87 0.47 13.41
CA LEU A 52 4.50 -0.67 14.25
C LEU A 52 4.53 -0.31 15.75
N ALA A 53 5.47 0.53 16.19
CA ALA A 53 5.50 1.04 17.56
C ALA A 53 4.22 1.82 17.91
N GLU A 54 3.73 2.68 17.03
CA GLU A 54 2.46 3.40 17.22
C GLU A 54 1.27 2.45 17.37
N ILE A 55 1.23 1.37 16.60
CA ILE A 55 0.20 0.33 16.75
C ILE A 55 0.26 -0.32 18.13
N PHE A 56 1.45 -0.65 18.64
CA PHE A 56 1.62 -1.20 19.98
C PHE A 56 1.22 -0.20 21.07
N ARG A 57 1.54 1.09 20.95
CA ARG A 57 1.05 2.13 21.87
C ARG A 57 -0.49 2.17 21.89
N GLY A 58 -1.12 2.06 20.72
CA GLY A 58 -2.58 1.93 20.63
C GLY A 58 -3.12 0.65 21.30
N HIS A 59 -2.42 -0.48 21.19
CA HIS A 59 -2.79 -1.71 21.89
C HIS A 59 -2.64 -1.59 23.41
N ALA A 60 -1.64 -0.86 23.90
CA ALA A 60 -1.44 -0.65 25.34
C ALA A 60 -2.67 0.02 25.98
N VAL A 61 -3.23 1.03 25.32
CA VAL A 61 -4.45 1.74 25.76
C VAL A 61 -5.66 0.79 25.81
N ARG A 62 -5.79 -0.12 24.84
CA ARG A 62 -6.92 -1.05 24.72
C ARG A 62 -6.79 -2.29 25.59
N ASN A 63 -5.59 -2.63 26.06
CA ASN A 63 -5.30 -3.86 26.79
C ASN A 63 -4.50 -3.55 28.06
N PRO A 64 -5.12 -2.98 29.11
CA PRO A 64 -4.41 -2.55 30.32
C PRO A 64 -3.57 -3.65 30.97
N ALA A 65 -4.04 -4.91 30.94
CA ALA A 65 -3.29 -6.05 31.48
C ALA A 65 -1.94 -6.32 30.79
N TRP A 66 -1.77 -5.86 29.54
CA TRP A 66 -0.54 -5.99 28.76
C TRP A 66 0.08 -4.63 28.42
N GLY A 67 -0.45 -3.53 29.00
CA GLY A 67 -0.13 -2.16 28.62
C GLY A 67 1.36 -1.88 28.66
N ASP A 68 1.97 -2.12 29.82
CA ASP A 68 3.40 -1.88 30.04
C ASP A 68 4.28 -2.69 29.09
N ARG A 69 3.86 -3.94 28.78
CA ARG A 69 4.61 -4.78 27.83
C ARG A 69 4.53 -4.25 26.41
N TYR A 70 3.36 -3.76 25.98
CA TYR A 70 3.20 -3.10 24.69
C TYR A 70 4.04 -1.83 24.58
N LEU A 71 4.08 -1.01 25.63
CA LEU A 71 4.90 0.21 25.67
C LEU A 71 6.40 -0.12 25.59
N GLN A 72 6.87 -1.07 26.41
CA GLN A 72 8.28 -1.50 26.37
C GLN A 72 8.69 -1.97 24.97
N VAL A 73 7.88 -2.84 24.35
CA VAL A 73 8.20 -3.38 23.01
C VAL A 73 8.11 -2.30 21.93
N ALA A 74 7.23 -1.29 22.08
CA ALA A 74 7.16 -0.15 21.17
C ALA A 74 8.42 0.72 21.21
N ASP A 75 9.09 0.79 22.35
CA ASP A 75 10.36 1.50 22.49
C ASP A 75 11.51 0.63 21.96
N ASP A 76 11.53 -0.66 22.31
CA ASP A 76 12.57 -1.62 21.86
C ASP A 76 12.62 -1.76 20.33
N ILE A 77 11.46 -1.86 19.65
CA ILE A 77 11.43 -2.11 18.19
C ILE A 77 11.99 -0.93 17.37
N GLN A 78 12.06 0.26 17.96
CA GLN A 78 12.63 1.44 17.31
C GLN A 78 14.16 1.53 17.45
N SER A 79 14.72 0.94 18.50
CA SER A 79 16.17 0.93 18.76
C SER A 79 16.85 -0.37 18.33
N GLU A 80 16.13 -1.50 18.37
CA GLU A 80 16.65 -2.83 18.10
C GLU A 80 16.29 -3.34 16.71
N ALA A 81 17.21 -4.07 16.08
CA ALA A 81 17.04 -4.70 14.76
C ALA A 81 16.25 -6.03 14.86
N ALA A 82 15.10 -6.03 15.54
CA ALA A 82 14.22 -7.19 15.60
C ALA A 82 13.25 -7.18 14.40
N ASP A 83 13.36 -8.16 13.50
CA ASP A 83 12.49 -8.25 12.31
C ASP A 83 11.14 -8.92 12.61
N GLN A 84 11.02 -9.56 13.77
CA GLN A 84 9.82 -10.23 14.23
C GLN A 84 9.54 -9.92 15.70
N VAL A 85 8.27 -9.68 16.02
CA VAL A 85 7.77 -9.49 17.38
C VAL A 85 6.64 -10.47 17.65
N ILE A 86 6.70 -11.17 18.78
CA ILE A 86 5.60 -12.01 19.28
C ILE A 86 5.09 -11.37 20.56
N LEU A 87 3.84 -10.90 20.56
CA LEU A 87 3.28 -10.13 21.66
C LEU A 87 1.76 -10.24 21.71
N GLY A 88 1.20 -10.46 22.91
CA GLY A 88 -0.24 -10.53 23.13
C GLY A 88 -0.95 -11.62 22.31
N GLY A 89 -0.25 -12.72 22.00
CA GLY A 89 -0.75 -13.79 21.14
C GLY A 89 -0.65 -13.51 19.63
N GLY A 90 -0.21 -12.32 19.22
CA GLY A 90 0.03 -11.96 17.83
C GLY A 90 1.49 -12.19 17.40
N VAL A 91 1.69 -12.40 16.09
CA VAL A 91 3.01 -12.42 15.46
C VAL A 91 3.06 -11.29 14.43
N TYR A 92 4.06 -10.43 14.56
CA TYR A 92 4.26 -9.26 13.72
C TYR A 92 5.64 -9.34 13.07
N ARG A 93 5.74 -8.91 11.80
CA ARG A 93 7.01 -8.85 11.07
C ARG A 93 7.17 -7.56 10.32
N ILE A 94 8.37 -6.99 10.34
CA ILE A 94 8.77 -5.98 9.36
C ILE A 94 9.14 -6.74 8.07
N VAL A 95 8.57 -6.31 6.95
CA VAL A 95 8.83 -6.91 5.65
C VAL A 95 9.25 -5.85 4.64
N ARG A 96 10.11 -6.26 3.72
CA ARG A 96 10.36 -5.53 2.49
C ARG A 96 9.28 -5.87 1.48
N ILE A 97 8.74 -4.86 0.83
CA ILE A 97 7.78 -5.01 -0.26
C ILE A 97 8.29 -4.29 -1.51
N GLU A 98 7.85 -4.76 -2.67
CA GLU A 98 8.04 -4.08 -3.94
C GLU A 98 6.72 -3.43 -4.35
N GLN A 99 6.73 -2.12 -4.57
CA GLN A 99 5.57 -1.40 -5.08
C GLN A 99 5.73 -1.17 -6.57
N THR A 100 4.69 -1.48 -7.33
CA THR A 100 4.64 -1.27 -8.78
C THR A 100 3.59 -0.22 -9.10
N VAL A 101 4.01 0.83 -9.79
CA VAL A 101 3.08 1.75 -10.46
C VAL A 101 2.97 1.31 -11.92
N VAL A 102 1.75 1.03 -12.36
CA VAL A 102 1.43 0.71 -13.76
C VAL A 102 1.24 2.03 -14.52
N MET A 103 2.07 2.27 -15.53
CA MET A 103 1.95 3.46 -16.40
C MET A 103 1.37 3.10 -17.77
N THR A 104 0.42 3.91 -18.22
CA THR A 104 -0.14 3.93 -19.59
C THR A 104 0.53 5.04 -20.42
N GLU A 105 0.16 5.15 -21.70
CA GLU A 105 0.58 6.27 -22.56
C GLU A 105 0.05 7.64 -22.08
N TYR A 106 -0.99 7.65 -21.24
CA TYR A 106 -1.64 8.85 -20.71
C TYR A 106 -1.27 9.16 -19.24
N GLY A 107 -0.37 8.39 -18.61
CA GLY A 107 0.00 8.52 -17.19
C GLY A 107 -0.30 7.25 -16.37
N PRO A 108 -0.32 7.33 -15.01
CA PRO A 108 -0.67 6.19 -14.17
C PRO A 108 -2.00 5.55 -14.59
N GLU A 109 -2.07 4.23 -14.48
CA GLU A 109 -3.30 3.49 -14.77
C GLU A 109 -4.46 4.07 -13.94
N SER A 110 -5.52 4.48 -14.64
CA SER A 110 -6.74 4.99 -14.00
C SER A 110 -7.50 3.86 -13.29
N PRO A 111 -8.36 4.18 -12.31
CA PRO A 111 -9.23 3.19 -11.67
C PRO A 111 -9.98 2.33 -12.69
N LYS A 112 -10.17 1.05 -12.36
CA LYS A 112 -10.94 0.10 -13.20
C LYS A 112 -12.42 0.45 -13.13
N PRO A 113 -13.23 0.09 -14.15
CA PRO A 113 -14.68 0.26 -14.11
C PRO A 113 -15.38 -0.46 -12.94
N THR A 114 -14.74 -1.47 -12.36
CA THR A 114 -15.23 -2.21 -11.18
C THR A 114 -14.86 -1.54 -9.86
N ASP A 115 -13.96 -0.56 -9.87
CA ASP A 115 -13.58 0.16 -8.67
C ASP A 115 -14.72 1.11 -8.29
N ARG A 116 -14.92 1.28 -6.98
CA ARG A 116 -15.99 2.13 -6.47
C ARG A 116 -15.71 3.59 -6.85
N GLU A 117 -16.68 4.25 -7.46
CA GLU A 117 -16.60 5.68 -7.75
C GLU A 117 -16.40 6.48 -6.47
N PHE A 118 -15.64 7.57 -6.57
CA PHE A 118 -15.49 8.51 -5.48
C PHE A 118 -16.86 9.09 -5.12
N PRO A 119 -17.23 9.19 -3.83
CA PRO A 119 -18.51 9.77 -3.44
C PRO A 119 -18.67 11.18 -4.02
N ALA A 120 -19.81 11.44 -4.69
CA ALA A 120 -20.06 12.72 -5.37
C ALA A 120 -19.98 13.93 -4.42
N GLU A 121 -20.28 13.73 -3.14
CA GLU A 121 -20.21 14.72 -2.07
C GLU A 121 -18.79 15.27 -1.85
N LEU A 122 -17.77 14.48 -2.25
CA LEU A 122 -16.34 14.79 -2.14
C LEU A 122 -15.73 15.29 -3.47
N ASP A 123 -16.52 15.41 -4.56
CA ASP A 123 -16.03 15.95 -5.84
C ASP A 123 -16.35 17.45 -6.00
N ASP A 124 -15.39 18.29 -5.61
CA ASP A 124 -15.49 19.76 -5.73
C ASP A 124 -15.54 20.28 -7.17
N ARG A 125 -15.27 19.45 -8.19
CA ARG A 125 -15.49 19.85 -9.59
C ARG A 125 -16.96 20.01 -9.89
N ARG A 126 -17.81 19.21 -9.24
CA ARG A 126 -19.26 19.30 -9.40
C ARG A 126 -19.82 20.56 -8.73
N ARG A 127 -19.31 20.89 -7.55
CA ARG A 127 -19.65 22.16 -6.85
C ARG A 127 -19.30 23.40 -7.67
N ARG A 128 -18.22 23.37 -8.45
CA ARG A 128 -17.80 24.47 -9.33
C ARG A 128 -18.64 24.61 -10.60
N ALA A 129 -19.41 23.60 -10.99
CA ALA A 129 -20.29 23.66 -12.16
C ALA A 129 -21.72 24.13 -11.81
N GLU A 130 -22.06 24.18 -10.52
CA GLU A 130 -23.40 24.51 -10.01
C GLU A 130 -23.51 25.95 -9.45
N GLY A 131 -22.42 26.73 -9.48
CA GLY A 131 -22.37 28.15 -9.08
C GLY A 131 -21.84 29.03 -10.20
#